data_AF-A0A9X3YF16-F1
#
_entry.id   AF-A0A9X3YF16-F1
#
_cell.length_a   1.000
_cell.length_b   1.000
_cell.length_c   1.000
_cell.angle_alpha   90.00
_cell.angle_beta   90.00
_cell.angle_gamma   90.00
#
_symmetry.space_group_name_H-M   'P 1'
#
loop_
_entity.id
_entity.type
_entity.pdbx_description
1 polymer ?
#
loop_
_entity_poly.entity_id
_entity_poly.type
_entity_poly.pdbx_seq_one_letter_code
_entity_poly.pdbx_strand_id
1 'polypeptide(L)'
;FYDCVRAGQLGQECKLNSPQSAYDSITKALVAKGRTTCKVAGARYIGATEAKNDVIEVACADGGPGFVLHMPQSGNTIDQVLSCGQSAAAGAACKLPTNVKK
;
A
#
# COMPACT_ATOMS: atom_id res chain seq x y z
N PHE A 1 -7.93 4.15 -10.80
CA PHE A 1 -8.00 2.66 -10.76
C PHE A 1 -7.56 2.04 -9.42
N TYR A 2 -7.13 2.80 -8.40
CA TYR A 2 -6.88 2.29 -7.03
C TYR A 2 -7.93 2.73 -6.00
N ASP A 3 -9.13 3.05 -6.48
CA ASP A 3 -10.24 3.53 -5.66
C ASP A 3 -10.64 2.51 -4.59
N CYS A 4 -10.32 1.23 -4.79
CA CYS A 4 -10.71 0.14 -3.92
C CYS A 4 -10.04 0.10 -2.53
N VAL A 5 -8.76 0.44 -2.45
CA VAL A 5 -8.04 0.47 -1.16
C VAL A 5 -8.54 1.64 -0.31
N ARG A 6 -9.03 2.69 -0.96
CA ARG A 6 -9.62 3.87 -0.34
C ARG A 6 -11.11 3.68 -0.01
N ALA A 7 -11.86 3.03 -0.89
CA ALA A 7 -13.29 2.70 -0.73
C ALA A 7 -13.54 1.66 0.37
N GLY A 8 -12.59 0.73 0.59
CA GLY A 8 -12.64 -0.21 1.71
C GLY A 8 -12.71 0.46 3.09
N GLN A 9 -12.22 1.70 3.22
CA GLN A 9 -12.36 2.49 4.45
C GLN A 9 -13.73 3.16 4.60
N LEU A 10 -14.46 3.37 3.50
CA LEU A 10 -15.78 3.98 3.48
C LEU A 10 -16.91 2.97 3.68
N GLY A 11 -16.60 1.69 3.99
CA GLY A 11 -17.61 0.63 4.11
C GLY A 11 -18.33 0.30 2.79
N GLN A 12 -17.91 0.93 1.69
CA GLN A 12 -18.27 0.55 0.33
C GLN A 12 -17.29 -0.54 -0.06
N GLU A 13 -17.61 -1.74 0.41
CA GLU A 13 -17.04 -2.99 -0.07
C GLU A 13 -16.84 -2.88 -1.57
N CYS A 14 -15.60 -3.10 -2.02
CA CYS A 14 -15.18 -3.17 -3.42
C CYS A 14 -16.01 -4.17 -4.23
N LYS A 15 -17.27 -3.85 -4.51
CA LYS A 15 -18.20 -4.68 -5.28
C LYS A 15 -17.95 -4.57 -6.78
N LEU A 16 -17.03 -3.70 -7.22
CA LEU A 16 -16.69 -3.50 -8.62
C LEU A 16 -15.35 -4.13 -9.03
N ASN A 17 -14.47 -4.53 -8.10
CA ASN A 17 -13.25 -5.29 -8.43
C ASN A 17 -12.68 -6.04 -7.22
N SER A 18 -12.19 -7.27 -7.40
CA SER A 18 -11.60 -8.06 -6.30
C SER A 18 -10.39 -7.32 -5.69
N PRO A 19 -10.15 -7.39 -4.35
CA PRO A 19 -8.94 -6.86 -3.72
C PRO A 19 -7.65 -7.34 -4.42
N GLN A 20 -7.71 -8.53 -5.04
CA GLN A 20 -6.65 -9.10 -5.85
C GLN A 20 -6.19 -8.19 -7.00
N SER A 21 -7.11 -7.51 -7.70
CA SER A 21 -6.76 -6.61 -8.82
C SER A 21 -6.08 -5.33 -8.34
N ALA A 22 -6.42 -4.86 -7.14
CA ALA A 22 -5.70 -3.75 -6.53
C ALA A 22 -4.27 -4.17 -6.16
N TYR A 23 -4.09 -5.36 -5.59
CA TYR A 23 -2.77 -5.88 -5.23
C TYR A 23 -1.86 -6.12 -6.45
N ASP A 24 -2.40 -6.65 -7.54
CA ASP A 24 -1.64 -6.85 -8.79
C ASP A 24 -1.13 -5.52 -9.35
N SER A 25 -2.00 -4.52 -9.34
CA SER A 25 -1.66 -3.18 -9.81
C SER A 25 -0.58 -2.55 -8.92
N ILE A 26 -0.71 -2.64 -7.58
CA ILE A 26 0.32 -2.12 -6.66
C ILE A 26 1.65 -2.87 -6.84
N THR A 27 1.60 -4.19 -7.03
CA THR A 27 2.78 -5.02 -7.31
C THR A 27 3.51 -4.52 -8.56
N LYS A 28 2.78 -4.24 -9.65
CA LYS A 28 3.36 -3.64 -10.86
C LYS A 28 4.00 -2.27 -10.60
N ALA A 29 3.34 -1.43 -9.81
CA ALA A 29 3.87 -0.11 -9.47
C ALA A 29 5.14 -0.20 -8.60
N LEU A 30 5.21 -1.17 -7.67
CA LEU A 30 6.40 -1.48 -6.88
C LEU A 30 7.55 -2.00 -7.75
N VAL A 31 7.26 -2.93 -8.67
CA VAL A 31 8.21 -3.45 -9.66
C VAL A 31 8.79 -2.30 -10.48
N ALA A 32 7.95 -1.37 -10.94
CA ALA A 32 8.39 -0.18 -11.68
C ALA A 32 9.28 0.77 -10.86
N LYS A 33 9.20 0.72 -9.52
CA LYS A 33 10.09 1.43 -8.58
C LYS A 33 11.30 0.60 -8.14
N GLY A 34 11.55 -0.55 -8.78
CA GLY A 34 12.69 -1.43 -8.49
C GLY A 34 12.47 -2.40 -7.32
N ARG A 35 11.24 -2.56 -6.83
CA ARG A 35 10.88 -3.50 -5.74
C ARG A 35 10.27 -4.79 -6.31
N THR A 36 11.03 -5.46 -7.16
CA THR A 36 10.58 -6.65 -7.92
C THR A 36 10.33 -7.89 -7.06
N THR A 37 10.83 -7.90 -5.82
CA THR A 37 10.75 -9.04 -4.90
C THR A 37 9.52 -9.03 -3.99
N CYS A 38 8.68 -8.00 -4.06
CA CYS A 38 7.49 -7.88 -3.21
C CYS A 38 6.23 -8.16 -4.03
N LYS A 39 5.68 -9.36 -3.91
CA LYS A 39 4.34 -9.65 -4.44
C LYS A 39 3.29 -9.23 -3.42
N VAL A 40 2.48 -8.22 -3.68
CA VAL A 40 1.51 -7.73 -2.69
C VAL A 40 0.44 -8.81 -2.44
N ALA A 41 0.32 -9.25 -1.19
CA ALA A 41 -0.73 -10.16 -0.71
C ALA A 41 -1.74 -9.46 0.21
N GLY A 42 -1.41 -8.28 0.72
CA GLY A 42 -2.32 -7.45 1.49
C GLY A 42 -1.97 -5.98 1.33
N ALA A 43 -2.99 -5.13 1.33
CA ALA A 43 -2.82 -3.69 1.39
C ALA A 43 -3.80 -3.12 2.41
N ARG A 44 -3.37 -2.11 3.15
CA ARG A 44 -4.21 -1.37 4.11
C ARG A 44 -3.93 0.10 3.96
N TYR A 45 -4.98 0.88 3.77
CA TYR A 45 -4.88 2.32 3.87
C TYR A 45 -4.63 2.72 5.34
N ILE A 46 -3.60 3.53 5.57
CA ILE A 46 -3.24 4.04 6.90
C ILE A 46 -3.93 5.38 7.14
N GLY A 47 -3.91 6.27 6.14
CA GLY A 47 -4.35 7.65 6.28
C GLY A 47 -3.95 8.49 5.07
N ALA A 48 -4.16 9.80 5.14
CA ALA A 48 -3.60 10.74 4.18
C ALA A 48 -2.71 11.74 4.92
N THR A 49 -1.65 12.20 4.26
CA THR A 49 -0.76 13.26 4.75
C THR A 49 -1.36 14.64 4.46
N GLU A 50 -0.84 15.67 5.14
CA GLU A 50 -1.20 17.07 4.89
C GLU A 50 -0.93 17.52 3.45
N ALA A 51 0.06 16.89 2.80
CA ALA A 51 0.39 17.10 1.39
C ALA A 51 -0.61 16.47 0.41
N LYS A 52 -1.76 15.98 0.89
CA LYS A 52 -2.77 15.26 0.09
C LYS A 52 -2.19 14.03 -0.61
N ASN A 53 -1.32 13.32 0.10
CA ASN A 53 -0.87 11.99 -0.32
C ASN A 53 -1.52 10.92 0.55
N ASP A 54 -2.19 9.97 -0.09
CA ASP A 54 -2.69 8.75 0.52
C ASP A 54 -1.51 7.86 0.93
N VAL A 55 -1.57 7.39 2.17
CA VAL A 55 -0.59 6.52 2.82
C VAL A 55 -1.16 5.12 2.89
N ILE A 56 -0.57 4.19 2.17
CA ILE A 56 -1.04 2.81 2.06
C ILE A 56 0.10 1.89 2.48
N GLU A 57 -0.09 1.08 3.51
CA GLU A 57 0.82 -0.05 3.75
C GLU A 57 0.45 -1.24 2.86
N VAL A 58 1.48 -1.96 2.44
CA VAL A 58 1.36 -3.21 1.73
C VAL A 58 2.24 -4.27 2.36
N ALA A 59 1.77 -5.50 2.27
CA ALA A 59 2.50 -6.66 2.72
C ALA A 59 2.79 -7.61 1.56
N CYS A 60 4.04 -8.07 1.53
CA CYS A 60 4.52 -8.99 0.51
C CYS A 60 4.13 -10.43 0.89
N ALA A 61 3.68 -11.21 -0.08
CA ALA A 61 3.35 -12.63 0.02
C ALA A 61 4.57 -13.46 0.42
N ASP A 62 5.75 -12.99 0.03
CA ASP A 62 7.04 -13.65 0.21
C ASP A 62 7.54 -13.62 1.68
N GLY A 63 6.76 -13.02 2.60
CA GLY A 63 7.16 -12.83 4.01
C GLY A 63 8.28 -11.80 4.19
N GLY A 64 8.62 -11.09 3.11
CA GLY A 64 9.59 -10.00 3.11
C GLY A 64 9.11 -8.75 3.85
N PRO A 65 9.98 -7.74 4.00
CA PRO A 65 9.62 -6.50 4.68
C PRO A 65 8.48 -5.80 3.93
N GLY A 66 7.46 -5.37 4.70
CA GLY A 66 6.39 -4.52 4.19
C GLY A 66 6.87 -3.15 3.76
N PHE A 67 6.07 -2.53 2.88
CA PHE A 67 6.32 -1.19 2.37
C PHE A 67 5.13 -0.29 2.64
N VAL A 68 5.39 1.00 2.77
CA VAL A 68 4.39 2.06 2.82
C VAL A 68 4.54 2.91 1.57
N LEU A 69 3.43 3.13 0.90
CA LEU A 69 3.33 3.86 -0.34
C LEU A 69 2.68 5.21 -0.07
N HIS A 70 3.32 6.28 -0.53
CA HIS A 70 2.70 7.60 -0.60
C HIS A 70 2.27 7.84 -2.04
N MET A 71 0.99 8.09 -2.23
CA MET A 71 0.39 8.33 -3.53
C MET A 71 -0.39 9.63 -3.49
N PRO A 72 -0.21 10.54 -4.45
CA PRO A 72 -0.99 11.77 -4.46
C PRO A 72 -2.46 11.44 -4.71
N GLN A 73 -3.35 12.08 -3.96
CA GLN A 73 -4.80 11.86 -4.11
C GLN A 73 -5.31 12.15 -5.52
N SER A 74 -4.66 13.09 -6.22
CA SER A 74 -4.98 13.46 -7.60
C SER A 74 -4.24 12.63 -8.66
N GLY A 75 -3.47 11.61 -8.25
CA GLY A 75 -2.65 10.81 -9.16
C GLY A 75 -2.77 9.32 -8.89
N ASN A 76 -2.29 8.53 -9.85
CA ASN A 76 -2.44 7.07 -9.84
C ASN A 76 -1.07 6.37 -9.83
N THR A 77 -0.02 7.12 -9.45
CA THR A 77 1.38 6.72 -9.39
C THR A 77 1.89 6.75 -7.95
N ILE A 78 2.92 5.96 -7.69
CA ILE A 78 3.61 6.01 -6.40
C ILE A 78 4.57 7.20 -6.42
N ASP A 79 4.38 8.13 -5.50
CA ASP A 79 5.30 9.25 -5.29
C ASP A 79 6.52 8.75 -4.50
N GLN A 80 6.28 8.13 -3.33
CA GLN A 80 7.32 7.60 -2.46
C GLN A 80 7.04 6.17 -2.01
N VAL A 81 8.11 5.39 -1.85
CA VAL A 81 8.08 4.07 -1.22
C VAL A 81 8.96 4.12 0.01
N LEU A 82 8.36 3.92 1.18
CA LEU A 82 9.03 3.83 2.47
C LEU A 82 9.03 2.38 2.96
N SER A 83 10.08 1.99 3.67
CA SER A 83 10.04 0.75 4.45
C SER A 83 9.18 0.94 5.70
N CYS A 84 8.61 -0.14 6.24
CA CYS A 84 7.84 -0.07 7.49
C CYS A 84 8.61 0.59 8.66
N GLY A 85 9.94 0.45 8.72
CA GLY A 85 10.76 1.13 9.73
C GLY A 85 10.81 2.65 9.52
N GLN A 86 10.94 3.10 8.28
CA GLN A 86 10.94 4.53 7.94
C GLN A 86 9.56 5.16 8.13
N SER A 87 8.50 4.45 7.75
CA SER A 87 7.13 4.95 7.92
C SER A 87 6.75 5.04 9.40
N ALA A 88 7.21 4.10 10.24
CA ALA A 88 7.02 4.18 11.68
C ALA A 88 7.66 5.44 12.28
N ALA A 89 8.86 5.82 11.82
CA ALA A 89 9.50 7.07 12.22
C ALA A 89 8.71 8.32 11.77
N ALA A 90 7.96 8.21 10.67
CA ALA A 90 7.06 9.26 10.17
C ALA A 90 5.64 9.22 10.78
N GLY A 91 5.40 8.38 11.80
CA GLY A 91 4.09 8.25 12.46
C GLY A 91 3.09 7.32 11.74
N ALA A 92 3.50 6.69 10.64
CA ALA A 92 2.69 5.75 9.85
C ALA A 92 3.20 4.31 10.00
N ALA A 93 3.10 3.74 11.20
CA ALA A 93 3.56 2.38 11.47
C ALA A 93 2.75 1.32 10.70
N CYS A 94 3.44 0.35 10.13
CA CYS A 94 2.80 -0.83 9.52
C CYS A 94 2.10 -1.68 10.58
N LYS A 95 0.88 -2.12 10.28
CA LYS A 95 0.06 -2.98 11.14
C LYS A 95 -0.32 -4.31 10.50
N LEU A 96 -0.04 -4.51 9.21
CA LEU A 96 -0.36 -5.78 8.56
C LEU A 96 0.43 -6.93 9.22
N PRO A 97 -0.23 -8.04 9.61
CA PRO A 97 0.40 -9.15 10.32
C PRO A 97 1.41 -9.91 9.46
N THR A 98 1.37 -9.74 8.15
CA THR A 98 2.34 -10.30 7.20
C THR A 98 3.61 -9.45 7.09
N ASN A 99 3.66 -8.29 7.76
CA ASN A 99 4.83 -7.39 7.79
C ASN A 99 5.70 -7.52 9.05
N VAL A 100 5.27 -8.32 10.04
CA VAL A 100 6.14 -8.72 11.14
C VAL A 100 7.07 -9.81 10.62
N LYS A 101 8.38 -9.52 10.59
CA LYS A 101 9.41 -10.54 10.39
C LYS A 101 9.11 -11.71 11.33
N LYS A 102 8.85 -12.89 10.77
CA LYS A 102 8.94 -14.13 11.54
C LYS A 102 10.36 -14.34 12.05
#